data_AF-A0A3A3H726-F1
#
_entry.id   AF-A0A3A3H726-F1
#
_cell.length_a   1.000
_cell.length_b   1.000
_cell.length_c   1.000
_cell.angle_alpha   90.00
_cell.angle_beta   90.00
_cell.angle_gamma   90.00
#
_symmetry.space_group_name_H-M   'P 1'
#
loop_
_entity.id
_entity.type
_entity.pdbx_description
1 polymer ?
#
loop_
_entity_poly.entity_id
_entity_poly.type
_entity_poly.pdbx_seq_one_letter_code
_entity_poly.pdbx_strand_id
1 'polypeptide(L)'
;MIAMLFVFGTTMSLAYWLSRKSPLGFRYSVLIAAIVAVFAPIIGFACGGLLAYTGPAEITPNEYIANGLVTGVIAMIAAPFFVAYCRRKPPINRAK
;
A
#
# COMPACT_ATOMS: atom_id res chain seq x y z
N MET A 1 -12.64 -3.42 8.82
CA MET A 1 -12.27 -2.04 8.40
C MET A 1 -10.86 -1.63 8.81
N ILE A 2 -10.42 -1.85 10.05
CA ILE A 2 -9.08 -1.44 10.53
C ILE A 2 -7.93 -2.02 9.69
N ALA A 3 -7.99 -3.32 9.36
CA ALA A 3 -7.00 -3.99 8.50
C ALA A 3 -6.84 -3.28 7.14
N MET A 4 -7.97 -2.89 6.55
CA MET A 4 -8.02 -2.20 5.27
C MET A 4 -7.33 -0.83 5.35
N LEU A 5 -7.67 -0.04 6.37
CA LEU A 5 -7.04 1.26 6.62
C LEU A 5 -5.53 1.12 6.86
N PHE A 6 -5.11 0.07 7.56
CA PHE A 6 -3.70 -0.19 7.81
C PHE A 6 -2.93 -0.53 6.53
N VAL A 7 -3.48 -1.41 5.68
CA VAL A 7 -2.88 -1.76 4.39
C VAL A 7 -2.83 -0.53 3.48
N PHE A 8 -3.90 0.26 3.37
CA PHE A 8 -3.88 1.49 2.59
C PHE A 8 -2.88 2.52 3.12
N GLY A 9 -2.83 2.73 4.44
CA GLY A 9 -1.91 3.69 5.06
C GLY A 9 -0.44 3.32 4.86
N THR A 10 -0.09 2.03 5.02
CA THR A 10 1.27 1.53 4.79
C THR A 10 1.66 1.60 3.32
N THR A 11 0.76 1.22 2.41
CA THR A 11 0.96 1.32 0.95
C THR A 11 1.19 2.77 0.52
N MET A 12 0.42 3.71 1.08
CA MET A 12 0.55 5.14 0.79
C MET A 12 1.83 5.74 1.40
N SER A 13 2.24 5.28 2.59
CA SER A 13 3.49 5.69 3.23
C SER A 13 4.71 5.22 2.42
N LEU A 14 4.66 3.98 1.92
CA LEU A 14 5.68 3.41 1.04
C LEU A 14 5.76 4.19 -0.29
N ALA A 15 4.61 4.48 -0.90
CA ALA A 15 4.52 5.30 -2.12
C ALA A 15 5.11 6.70 -1.91
N TYR A 16 4.81 7.34 -0.78
CA TYR A 16 5.35 8.64 -0.44
C TYR A 16 6.86 8.61 -0.24
N TRP A 17 7.37 7.65 0.53
CA TRP A 17 8.80 7.51 0.81
C TRP A 17 9.63 7.26 -0.46
N LEU A 18 9.17 6.34 -1.31
CA LEU A 18 9.81 6.06 -2.59
C LEU A 18 9.75 7.26 -3.54
N SER A 19 8.61 7.94 -3.61
CA SER A 19 8.45 9.15 -4.43
C SER A 19 9.41 10.26 -3.99
N ARG A 20 9.67 10.40 -2.69
CA ARG A 20 10.57 11.43 -2.13
C ARG A 20 12.06 11.16 -2.41
N LYS A 21 12.46 9.88 -2.44
CA LYS A 21 13.84 9.48 -2.74
C LYS A 21 14.15 9.43 -4.24
N SER A 22 13.14 9.34 -5.10
CA SER A 22 13.35 9.16 -6.54
C SER A 22 13.47 10.48 -7.32
N PRO A 23 14.31 10.54 -8.37
CA PRO A 23 14.32 11.67 -9.28
C PRO A 23 12.98 11.84 -10.02
N LEU A 24 12.64 13.09 -10.33
CA LEU A 24 11.44 13.46 -11.07
C LEU A 24 11.57 13.03 -12.55
N GLY A 25 11.04 11.86 -12.91
CA GLY A 25 10.93 11.39 -14.29
C GLY A 25 9.84 10.33 -14.46
N PHE A 26 9.20 10.31 -15.64
CA PHE A 26 8.07 9.41 -15.95
C PHE A 26 8.40 7.93 -15.73
N ARG A 27 9.60 7.50 -16.13
CA ARG A 27 10.08 6.11 -15.95
C ARG A 27 10.17 5.71 -14.48
N TYR A 28 10.61 6.63 -13.61
CA TYR A 28 10.69 6.39 -12.17
C TYR A 28 9.30 6.35 -11.51
N SER A 29 8.33 7.11 -12.03
CA SER A 29 6.93 7.03 -11.56
C SER A 29 6.35 5.63 -11.77
N VAL A 30 6.55 5.06 -12.97
CA VAL A 30 6.04 3.73 -13.32
C VAL A 30 6.74 2.65 -12.50
N LEU A 31 8.07 2.75 -12.32
CA LEU A 31 8.83 1.81 -11.50
C LEU A 31 8.35 1.81 -10.04
N ILE A 32 8.14 2.99 -9.45
CA ILE A 32 7.67 3.11 -8.06
C ILE A 32 6.23 2.60 -7.93
N ALA A 33 5.36 2.91 -8.89
CA ALA A 33 4.01 2.36 -8.91
C ALA A 33 4.01 0.82 -8.99
N ALA A 34 4.87 0.23 -9.82
CA ALA A 34 5.02 -1.21 -9.91
C ALA A 34 5.53 -1.82 -8.58
N ILE A 35 6.53 -1.20 -7.95
CA ILE A 35 7.05 -1.65 -6.66
C ILE A 35 5.94 -1.58 -5.59
N VAL A 36 5.26 -0.45 -5.45
CA VAL A 36 4.18 -0.29 -4.47
C VAL A 36 3.03 -1.27 -4.73
N ALA A 37 2.69 -1.50 -6.00
CA ALA A 37 1.67 -2.47 -6.41
C ALA A 37 2.05 -3.90 -6.01
N VAL A 38 3.32 -4.30 -6.13
CA VAL A 38 3.80 -5.63 -5.71
C VAL A 38 3.83 -5.77 -4.19
N PHE A 39 4.17 -4.71 -3.46
CA PHE A 39 4.23 -4.75 -1.99
C PHE A 39 2.85 -4.73 -1.31
N ALA A 40 1.86 -4.07 -1.92
CA ALA A 40 0.49 -3.99 -1.40
C ALA A 40 -0.16 -5.37 -1.07
N PRO A 41 -0.12 -6.39 -1.94
CA PRO A 41 -0.67 -7.71 -1.64
C PRO A 41 0.14 -8.47 -0.58
N ILE A 42 1.46 -8.27 -0.51
CA ILE A 42 2.30 -8.86 0.54
C ILE A 42 1.89 -8.33 1.92
N ILE A 43 1.66 -7.01 2.02
CA ILE A 43 1.21 -6.37 3.25
C ILE A 43 -0.22 -6.81 3.60
N GLY A 44 -1.10 -6.91 2.60
CA GLY A 44 -2.47 -7.43 2.80
C GLY A 44 -2.49 -8.86 3.33
N PHE A 45 -1.65 -9.74 2.79
CA PHE A 45 -1.54 -11.13 3.23
C PHE A 45 -0.94 -11.25 4.64
N ALA A 46 0.12 -10.49 4.93
CA ALA A 46 0.73 -10.45 6.26
C ALA A 46 -0.25 -9.92 7.32
N CYS A 47 -1.04 -8.90 6.98
CA CYS A 47 -2.06 -8.34 7.87
C CYS A 47 -3.21 -9.33 8.11
N GLY A 48 -3.67 -10.02 7.06
CA GLY A 48 -4.67 -11.09 7.18
C GLY A 48 -4.18 -12.26 8.03
N GLY A 49 -2.93 -12.71 7.84
CA GLY A 49 -2.32 -13.77 8.65
C GLY A 49 -2.14 -13.37 10.11
N LEU A 50 -1.74 -12.12 10.39
CA LEU A 50 -1.62 -11.63 11.77
C LEU A 50 -2.99 -11.58 12.46
N LEU A 51 -4.03 -11.13 11.76
CA LEU A 51 -5.40 -11.10 12.27
C LEU A 51 -5.99 -12.49 12.47
N ALA A 52 -5.60 -13.49 11.66
CA ALA A 52 -5.97 -14.88 11.92
C ALA A 52 -5.36 -15.41 13.23
N TYR A 53 -4.21 -14.89 13.64
CA TYR A 53 -3.51 -15.30 14.87
C TYR A 53 -3.93 -14.52 16.12
N THR A 54 -4.26 -13.24 15.97
CA THR A 54 -4.58 -12.35 17.11
C THR A 54 -6.04 -11.90 17.15
N GLY A 55 -6.84 -12.30 16.16
CA GLY A 55 -8.24 -11.90 16.02
C GLY A 55 -9.19 -12.75 16.86
N PRO A 56 -10.45 -12.31 17.01
CA PRO A 56 -11.48 -13.06 17.72
C PRO A 56 -11.68 -14.46 17.09
N ALA A 57 -11.78 -15.48 17.96
CA ALA A 57 -11.91 -16.89 17.60
C ALA A 57 -13.19 -17.25 16.82
N GLU A 58 -14.14 -16.31 16.71
CA GLU A 58 -15.40 -16.47 16.00
C GLU A 58 -15.25 -16.41 14.48
N ILE A 59 -14.14 -15.86 13.96
CA ILE A 59 -13.89 -15.73 12.52
C ILE A 59 -12.87 -16.79 12.12
N THR A 60 -13.17 -17.53 11.04
CA THR A 60 -12.29 -18.59 10.58
C THR A 60 -10.99 -18.00 10.00
N PRO A 61 -9.83 -18.66 10.18
CA PRO A 61 -8.56 -18.19 9.62
C PRO A 61 -8.60 -17.93 8.12
N ASN A 62 -9.38 -18.72 7.38
CA ASN A 62 -9.58 -18.56 5.94
C ASN A 62 -10.27 -17.24 5.58
N GLU A 63 -11.21 -16.76 6.38
CA GLU A 63 -11.90 -15.48 6.14
C GLU A 63 -10.95 -14.29 6.31
N TYR A 64 -10.03 -14.34 7.29
CA TYR A 64 -9.00 -13.31 7.45
C TYR A 64 -8.00 -13.28 6.30
N ILE A 65 -7.56 -14.46 5.82
CA ILE A 65 -6.66 -14.56 4.68
C ILE A 65 -7.36 -14.06 3.41
N ALA A 66 -8.61 -14.46 3.17
CA ALA A 66 -9.40 -13.99 2.03
C ALA A 66 -9.58 -12.47 2.07
N ASN A 67 -9.90 -11.89 3.23
CA ASN A 67 -10.06 -10.45 3.41
C ASN A 67 -8.73 -9.70 3.22
N GLY A 68 -7.62 -10.24 3.73
CA GLY A 68 -6.27 -9.72 3.50
C GLY A 68 -5.89 -9.71 2.02
N LEU A 69 -6.27 -10.75 1.29
CA LEU A 69 -6.01 -10.89 -0.14
C LEU A 69 -6.83 -9.89 -0.96
N VAL A 70 -8.13 -9.76 -0.69
CA VAL A 70 -8.99 -8.75 -1.33
C VAL A 70 -8.46 -7.35 -1.06
N THR A 71 -8.11 -7.05 0.19
CA THR A 71 -7.53 -5.76 0.57
C THR A 71 -6.22 -5.49 -0.16
N GLY A 72 -5.36 -6.50 -0.26
CA GLY A 72 -4.10 -6.43 -0.99
C GLY A 72 -4.27 -6.14 -2.48
N VAL A 73 -5.24 -6.79 -3.13
CA VAL A 73 -5.56 -6.58 -4.55
C VAL A 73 -6.11 -5.18 -4.78
N ILE A 74 -7.00 -4.69 -3.92
CA ILE A 74 -7.53 -3.32 -4.03
C ILE A 74 -6.39 -2.30 -3.85
N ALA A 75 -5.50 -2.53 -2.88
CA ALA A 75 -4.33 -1.67 -2.66
C ALA A 75 -3.34 -1.71 -3.83
N MET A 76 -3.20 -2.86 -4.52
CA MET A 76 -2.42 -2.99 -5.76
C MET A 76 -2.98 -2.11 -6.88
N ILE A 77 -4.30 -2.12 -7.07
CA ILE A 77 -4.99 -1.28 -8.08
C ILE A 77 -4.88 0.20 -7.71
N ALA A 78 -4.94 0.54 -6.42
CA ALA A 78 -4.84 1.91 -5.92
C ALA A 78 -3.40 2.46 -5.91
N ALA A 79 -2.37 1.60 -5.86
CA ALA A 79 -0.95 1.97 -5.84
C ALA A 79 -0.52 3.00 -6.90
N PRO A 80 -0.83 2.84 -8.21
CA PRO A 80 -0.48 3.84 -9.22
C PRO A 80 -1.13 5.21 -8.96
N PHE A 81 -2.34 5.24 -8.42
CA PHE A 81 -3.03 6.48 -8.06
C PHE A 81 -2.37 7.16 -6.86
N PHE A 82 -1.93 6.40 -5.85
CA PHE A 82 -1.17 6.95 -4.73
C PHE A 82 0.16 7.54 -5.17
N VAL A 83 0.90 6.86 -6.04
CA VAL A 83 2.16 7.37 -6.59
C VAL A 83 1.93 8.63 -7.43
N ALA A 84 0.90 8.64 -8.28
CA ALA A 84 0.52 9.83 -9.04
C ALA A 84 0.15 11.01 -8.11
N TYR A 85 -0.61 10.75 -7.04
CA TYR A 85 -0.96 11.75 -6.04
C TYR A 85 0.26 12.30 -5.30
N CYS A 86 1.17 11.44 -4.84
CA CYS A 86 2.38 11.85 -4.14
C CYS A 86 3.31 12.69 -5.01
N ARG A 87 3.38 12.42 -6.32
CA ARG A 87 4.21 13.20 -7.26
C ARG A 87 3.56 14.51 -7.70
N ARG A 88 2.24 14.63 -7.65
CA ARG A 88 1.53 15.90 -7.92
C ARG A 88 1.72 16.93 -6.81
N LYS A 89 2.10 16.51 -5.59
CA LYS A 89 2.51 17.44 -4.54
C LYS A 89 4.00 17.79 -4.74
N PRO A 90 4.34 19.03 -5.13
CA PRO A 90 5.74 19.41 -5.22
C PRO A 90 6.41 19.19 -3.85
N PRO A 91 7.68 18.77 -3.81
CA PRO A 91 8.40 18.67 -2.56
C PRO A 91 8.37 20.04 -1.88
N ILE A 92 7.94 20.08 -0.61
CA ILE A 92 7.87 21.27 0.26
C ILE A 92 9.18 22.08 0.25
N ASN A 93 10.30 21.48 -0.17
CA ASN A 93 11.62 22.10 -0.24
C ASN A 93 11.93 22.90 -1.53
N ARG A 94 10.98 23.13 -2.44
CA ARG A 94 11.20 24.05 -3.59
C ARG A 94 10.65 25.47 -3.38
N ALA A 95 10.31 25.82 -2.14
CA ALA A 95 10.08 27.20 -1.73
C ALA A 95 11.28 27.68 -0.91
N LYS A 96 12.43 27.86 -1.56
CA LYS A 96 13.54 28.71 -1.12
C LYS A 96 14.54 28.84 -2.26
#